data_AF-A0A3N0BV79-F1
#
_entry.id   AF-A0A3N0BV79-F1
#
_cell.length_a   1.000
_cell.length_b   1.000
_cell.length_c   1.000
_cell.angle_alpha   90.00
_cell.angle_beta   90.00
_cell.angle_gamma   90.00
#
_symmetry.space_group_name_H-M   'P 1'
#
loop_
_entity.id
_entity.type
_entity.pdbx_description
1 polymer ?
#
loop_
_entity_poly.entity_id
_entity_poly.type
_entity_poly.pdbx_seq_one_letter_code
_entity_poly.pdbx_strand_id
1 'polypeptide(L)'
;MLSLIVVAMVSIAAGFVVWANDKRHAKYGISLPAGVSASVGMLSWITFMSAGFGYQPGLTWIPWILPPVLGVGAAVAAVLFLGRARIRHDTARLTAILKI
;
A
#
# COMPACT_ATOMS: atom_id res chain seq x y z
N MET A 1 10.75 -4.90 18.87
CA MET A 1 9.62 -5.79 18.50
C MET A 1 8.29 -5.04 18.55
N LEU A 2 7.90 -4.41 19.66
CA LEU A 2 6.67 -3.60 19.77
C LEU A 2 6.54 -2.52 18.67
N SER A 3 7.62 -1.79 18.38
CA SER A 3 7.64 -0.71 17.37
C SER A 3 7.28 -1.19 15.96
N LEU A 4 7.77 -2.36 15.56
CA LEU A 4 7.49 -2.95 14.25
C LEU A 4 6.02 -3.39 14.14
N ILE A 5 5.46 -3.94 15.23
CA ILE A 5 4.04 -4.31 15.30
C ILE A 5 3.14 -3.08 15.16
N VAL A 6 3.48 -1.97 15.81
CA VAL A 6 2.73 -0.71 15.67
C VAL A 6 2.74 -0.23 14.21
N VAL A 7 3.91 -0.21 13.57
CA VAL A 7 4.03 0.20 12.17
C VAL A 7 3.26 -0.73 11.24
N ALA A 8 3.29 -2.04 11.51
CA ALA A 8 2.50 -3.02 10.78
C ALA A 8 0.99 -2.74 10.89
N MET A 9 0.48 -2.54 12.12
CA MET A 9 -0.94 -2.25 12.33
C MET A 9 -1.39 -0.95 11.67
N VAL A 10 -0.59 0.11 11.81
CA VAL A 10 -0.88 1.41 11.17
C VAL A 10 -0.89 1.27 9.65
N SER A 11 0.08 0.54 9.08
CA SER A 11 0.17 0.34 7.63
C SER A 11 -1.01 -0.49 7.11
N ILE A 12 -1.43 -1.52 7.85
CA ILE A 12 -2.62 -2.31 7.53
C ILE A 12 -3.87 -1.43 7.55
N ALA A 13 -4.07 -0.67 8.63
CA ALA A 13 -5.20 0.25 8.77
C ALA A 13 -5.25 1.27 7.64
N ALA A 14 -4.11 1.87 7.30
CA ALA A 14 -3.96 2.78 6.17
C ALA A 14 -4.35 2.12 4.84
N GLY A 15 -3.89 0.89 4.59
CA GLY A 15 -4.26 0.15 3.38
C GLY A 15 -5.76 -0.15 3.30
N PHE A 16 -6.41 -0.43 4.43
CA PHE A 16 -7.87 -0.54 4.50
C PHE A 16 -8.58 0.77 4.23
N VAL A 17 -8.08 1.90 4.74
CA VAL A 17 -8.65 3.23 4.45
C VAL A 17 -8.54 3.57 2.96
N VAL A 18 -7.39 3.29 2.35
CA VAL A 18 -7.18 3.48 0.90
C VAL A 18 -8.14 2.60 0.11
N TRP A 19 -8.31 1.33 0.50
CA TRP A 19 -9.30 0.44 -0.10
C TRP A 19 -10.70 1.03 0.05
N ALA A 20 -11.15 1.39 1.25
CA ALA A 20 -12.48 1.91 1.52
C ALA A 20 -12.81 3.21 0.77
N ASN A 21 -11.79 4.00 0.40
CA ASN A 21 -11.99 5.27 -0.29
C ASN A 21 -12.06 5.16 -1.83
N ASP A 22 -11.48 4.12 -2.45
CA ASP A 22 -11.49 4.01 -3.91
C ASP A 22 -12.78 3.39 -4.46
N LYS A 23 -13.65 4.15 -5.10
CA LYS A 23 -14.92 3.72 -5.74
C LYS A 23 -14.89 2.42 -6.57
N ARG A 24 -13.72 1.91 -6.97
CA ARG A 24 -13.51 0.66 -7.72
C ARG A 24 -13.07 -0.52 -6.85
N HIS A 25 -13.11 -0.38 -5.52
CA HIS A 25 -12.76 -1.38 -4.51
C HIS A 25 -13.45 -2.73 -4.68
N ALA A 26 -14.64 -2.79 -5.29
CA ALA A 26 -15.33 -4.05 -5.56
C ALA A 26 -14.64 -4.90 -6.65
N LYS A 27 -13.76 -4.29 -7.46
CA LYS A 27 -13.07 -5.00 -8.52
C LYS A 27 -11.87 -5.77 -7.96
N TYR A 28 -10.98 -5.15 -7.19
CA TYR A 28 -9.80 -5.82 -6.63
C TYR A 28 -10.01 -6.18 -5.15
N GLY A 29 -9.54 -7.35 -4.71
CA GLY A 29 -9.81 -7.85 -3.35
C GLY A 29 -9.27 -6.92 -2.25
N ILE A 30 -10.00 -6.88 -1.12
CA ILE A 30 -9.68 -6.12 0.11
C ILE A 30 -8.22 -6.27 0.55
N SER A 31 -7.65 -7.46 0.37
CA SER A 31 -6.32 -7.81 0.85
C SER A 31 -5.21 -7.12 0.08
N LEU A 32 -5.47 -6.59 -1.12
CA LEU A 32 -4.42 -6.12 -2.02
C LEU A 32 -3.82 -4.78 -1.54
N PRO A 33 -4.61 -3.73 -1.24
CA PRO A 33 -4.05 -2.48 -0.72
C PRO A 33 -3.52 -2.64 0.71
N ALA A 34 -4.20 -3.43 1.54
CA ALA A 34 -3.77 -3.73 2.91
C ALA A 34 -2.43 -4.48 2.92
N GLY A 35 -2.29 -5.51 2.08
CA GLY A 35 -1.06 -6.29 1.93
C GLY A 35 0.09 -5.46 1.39
N VAL A 36 -0.13 -4.69 0.31
CA VAL A 36 0.90 -3.82 -0.26
C VAL A 36 1.37 -2.78 0.75
N SER A 37 0.43 -2.11 1.44
CA SER A 37 0.76 -1.13 2.47
C SER A 37 1.59 -1.76 3.60
N ALA A 38 1.16 -2.93 4.10
CA ALA A 38 1.84 -3.64 5.17
C ALA A 38 3.24 -4.09 4.76
N SER A 39 3.41 -4.70 3.58
CA SER A 39 4.70 -5.15 3.09
C SER A 39 5.67 -3.98 2.89
N VAL A 40 5.22 -2.89 2.25
CA VAL A 40 6.07 -1.71 2.02
C VAL A 40 6.40 -1.01 3.33
N GLY A 41 5.44 -0.86 4.24
CA GLY A 41 5.66 -0.29 5.57
C GLY A 41 6.65 -1.12 6.40
N MET A 42 6.52 -2.45 6.39
CA MET A 42 7.47 -3.33 7.10
C MET A 42 8.87 -3.27 6.49
N LEU A 43 9.00 -3.37 5.16
CA LEU A 43 10.30 -3.36 4.47
C LEU A 43 11.03 -2.03 4.64
N SER A 44 10.32 -0.91 4.51
CA SER A 44 10.90 0.42 4.74
C SER A 44 11.31 0.60 6.20
N TRP A 45 10.52 0.13 7.17
CA TRP A 45 10.90 0.16 8.59
C TRP A 45 12.18 -0.63 8.85
N ILE A 46 12.28 -1.85 8.33
CA ILE A 46 13.47 -2.71 8.46
C ILE A 46 14.70 -2.00 7.87
N THR A 47 14.54 -1.37 6.72
CA THR A 47 15.62 -0.64 6.03
C THR A 47 16.10 0.58 6.82
N PHE A 48 15.19 1.34 7.44
CA PHE A 48 15.60 2.50 8.24
C PHE A 48 16.22 2.11 9.59
N MET A 49 15.76 1.03 10.20
CA MET A 49 16.35 0.51 11.43
C MET A 49 17.74 -0.09 11.18
N SER A 50 17.94 -0.80 10.07
CA SER A 50 19.26 -1.32 9.69
C SER A 50 20.25 -0.21 9.32
N ALA A 51 19.77 0.90 8.77
CA ALA A 51 20.56 2.11 8.51
C ALA A 51 20.92 2.91 9.79
N GLY A 52 20.43 2.51 10.97
CA GLY A 52 20.76 3.15 12.24
C GLY A 52 19.96 4.41 12.56
N PHE A 53 18.98 4.81 11.73
CA PHE A 53 18.16 6.00 11.96
C PHE A 53 17.31 5.93 13.23
N GLY A 54 17.08 4.72 13.76
CA GLY A 54 16.40 4.52 15.04
C GLY A 54 17.21 4.91 16.28
N TYR A 55 18.54 5.07 16.14
CA TYR A 55 19.45 5.29 17.27
C TYR A 55 20.14 6.67 17.25
N GLN A 56 19.95 7.44 16.18
CA GLN A 56 20.53 8.77 16.02
C GLN A 56 19.60 9.86 16.56
N PRO A 57 20.04 10.66 17.56
CA PRO A 57 19.28 11.80 18.06
C PRO A 57 18.93 12.76 16.90
N GLY A 58 17.65 13.13 16.78
CA GLY A 58 17.14 13.99 15.71
C GLY A 58 16.61 13.26 14.46
N LEU A 59 17.03 12.00 14.22
CA LEU A 59 16.52 11.16 13.12
C LEU A 59 15.57 10.06 13.59
N THR A 60 15.37 9.93 14.91
CA THR A 60 14.54 8.88 15.51
C THR A 60 13.09 8.89 15.05
N TRP A 61 12.56 9.98 14.47
CA TRP A 61 11.20 10.06 13.92
C TRP A 61 11.06 9.39 12.55
N ILE A 62 12.16 9.25 11.79
CA ILE A 62 12.17 8.72 10.42
C ILE A 62 11.55 7.33 10.36
N PRO A 63 11.99 6.35 11.18
CA PRO A 63 11.39 5.02 11.18
C PRO A 63 9.90 4.99 11.60
N TRP A 64 9.35 6.06 12.17
CA TRP A 64 7.94 6.07 12.62
C TRP A 64 7.00 6.69 11.59
N ILE A 65 7.45 7.71 10.85
CA ILE A 65 6.59 8.47 9.94
C ILE A 65 6.79 8.05 8.49
N LEU A 66 8.04 7.84 8.05
CA LEU A 66 8.31 7.50 6.65
C LEU A 66 7.70 6.14 6.26
N PRO A 67 7.82 5.06 7.05
CA PRO A 67 7.27 3.77 6.65
C PRO A 67 5.75 3.76 6.45
N PRO A 68 4.92 4.31 7.35
CA PRO A 68 3.48 4.40 7.10
C PRO A 68 3.14 5.26 5.89
N VAL A 69 3.84 6.37 5.68
CA VAL A 69 3.61 7.26 4.52
C VAL A 69 3.95 6.55 3.21
N LEU A 70 5.06 5.80 3.17
CA LEU A 70 5.44 4.96 2.03
C LEU A 70 4.43 3.84 1.81
N GLY A 71 3.93 3.20 2.88
CA GLY A 71 2.88 2.19 2.82
C GLY A 71 1.58 2.72 2.20
N VAL A 72 1.10 3.90 2.66
CA VAL A 72 -0.06 4.59 2.09
C VAL A 72 0.17 4.90 0.60
N GLY A 73 1.32 5.50 0.27
CA GLY A 73 1.67 5.86 -1.10
C GLY A 73 1.70 4.64 -2.02
N ALA A 74 2.27 3.53 -1.55
CA ALA A 74 2.31 2.28 -2.30
C ALA A 74 0.92 1.65 -2.48
N ALA A 75 0.06 1.70 -1.46
CA ALA A 75 -1.31 1.23 -1.57
C ALA A 75 -2.10 2.05 -2.60
N VAL A 76 -1.97 3.38 -2.58
CA VAL A 76 -2.60 4.27 -3.57
C VAL A 76 -2.07 3.97 -4.96
N ALA A 77 -0.75 3.83 -5.14
CA ALA A 77 -0.13 3.49 -6.42
C ALA A 77 -0.63 2.14 -6.95
N ALA A 78 -0.72 1.12 -6.10
CA ALA A 78 -1.23 -0.20 -6.46
C ALA A 78 -2.67 -0.14 -6.95
N VAL A 79 -3.52 0.60 -6.23
CA VAL A 79 -4.93 0.81 -6.61
C VAL A 79 -5.07 1.54 -7.94
N LEU A 80 -4.30 2.62 -8.15
CA LEU A 80 -4.30 3.37 -9.41
C LEU A 80 -3.85 2.50 -10.59
N PHE A 81 -2.81 1.68 -10.38
CA PHE A 81 -2.27 0.81 -11.42
C PHE A 81 -3.24 -0.31 -11.79
N LEU A 82 -3.81 -1.01 -10.79
CA LEU A 82 -4.81 -2.05 -11.01
C LEU A 82 -6.11 -1.49 -11.61
N GLY A 83 -6.53 -0.31 -11.19
CA GLY A 83 -7.70 0.38 -11.75
C GLY A 83 -7.56 0.62 -13.25
N ARG A 84 -6.36 1.01 -13.73
CA ARG A 84 -6.08 1.17 -15.17
C ARG A 84 -5.99 -0.16 -15.91
N ALA A 85 -5.34 -1.17 -15.33
CA ALA A 85 -5.19 -2.48 -15.96
C ALA A 85 -6.54 -3.19 -16.15
N ARG A 86 -7.42 -3.13 -15.16
CA ARG A 86 -8.75 -3.75 -15.25
C ARG A 86 -9.69 -3.06 -16.23
N ILE A 87 -9.63 -1.73 -16.35
CA ILE A 87 -10.39 -1.04 -17.41
C ILE A 87 -9.97 -1.54 -18.77
N ARG A 88 -8.65 -1.67 -19.03
CA ARG A 88 -8.16 -2.21 -20.31
C ARG A 88 -8.68 -3.63 -20.58
N HIS A 89 -8.66 -4.50 -19.58
CA HIS A 89 -9.18 -5.87 -19.74
C HIS A 89 -10.69 -5.91 -19.95
N ASP A 90 -11.47 -5.11 -19.22
CA ASP A 90 -12.92 -5.04 -19.38
C ASP A 90 -13.30 -4.49 -20.77
N THR A 91 -12.62 -3.44 -21.24
CA THR A 91 -12.83 -2.89 -22.59
C THR A 91 -12.44 -3.91 -23.66
N ALA A 92 -11.29 -4.58 -23.52
CA ALA A 92 -10.87 -5.61 -24.48
C ALA A 92 -11.87 -6.77 -24.57
N ARG A 93 -12.44 -7.20 -23.43
CA ARG A 93 -13.45 -8.25 -23.38
C ARG A 93 -14.78 -7.81 -23.99
N LEU A 94 -15.22 -6.57 -23.72
CA LEU A 94 -16.41 -5.99 -24.34
C LEU A 94 -16.26 -5.81 -25.85
N THR A 95 -15.11 -5.32 -26.31
CA THR A 95 -14.82 -5.19 -27.75
C THR A 95 -14.79 -6.55 -28.43
N ALA A 96 -14.28 -7.60 -27.78
CA ALA A 96 -14.32 -8.95 -28.35
C ALA A 96 -15.75 -9.50 -28.50
N ILE A 97 -16.63 -9.21 -27.52
CA ILE A 97 -18.05 -9.62 -27.56
C ILE A 97 -18.85 -8.82 -28.60
N LEU A 98 -18.59 -7.51 -28.72
CA LEU A 98 -19.26 -6.60 -29.65
C LEU A 98 -18.76 -6.71 -31.11
N LYS A 99 -17.69 -7.46 -31.37
CA LYS A 99 -17.16 -7.69 -32.73
C LYS A 99 -17.83 -8.86 -33.46
N ILE A 100 -18.89 -9.43 -32.87
CA ILE A 100 -19.79 -10.43 -33.45
C ILE A 100 -21.02 -9.69 -33.95
#